data_AF-F7RPV7-F1
#
_entry.id   AF-F7RPV7-F1
#
_cell.length_a   1.000
_cell.length_b   1.000
_cell.length_c   1.000
_cell.angle_alpha   90.00
_cell.angle_beta   90.00
_cell.angle_gamma   90.00
#
_symmetry.space_group_name_H-M   'P 1'
#
loop_
_entity.id
_entity.type
_entity.pdbx_description
1 polymer ?
#
loop_
_entity_poly.entity_id
_entity_poly.type
_entity_poly.pdbx_seq_one_letter_code
_entity_poly.pdbx_strand_id
1 'polypeptide(L)'
;MLVAAFTVHWPNGWLAIADGSSWLANERVLEAGDKLAKAKDILQEHGNYDWLTSSGNLVVLNNGIEFAITYFIMLLALFTLGGGRYTSLDYVIAKRFGVI
;
A
#
# COMPACT_ATOMS: atom_id res chain seq x y z
N MET A 1 -9.43 -7.39 -2.05
CA MET A 1 -8.66 -6.15 -2.30
C MET A 1 -9.47 -5.10 -3.01
N LEU A 2 -10.08 -5.37 -4.18
CA LEU A 2 -10.88 -4.38 -4.91
C LEU A 2 -12.05 -3.80 -4.11
N VAL A 3 -12.85 -4.62 -3.42
CA VAL A 3 -13.96 -4.12 -2.59
C VAL A 3 -13.45 -3.07 -1.59
N ALA A 4 -12.44 -3.41 -0.78
CA ALA A 4 -11.86 -2.47 0.18
C ALA A 4 -11.29 -1.20 -0.50
N ALA A 5 -10.62 -1.36 -1.65
CA ALA A 5 -10.09 -0.23 -2.42
C ALA A 5 -11.20 0.76 -2.79
N PHE A 6 -12.32 0.28 -3.32
CA PHE A 6 -13.40 1.14 -3.82
C PHE A 6 -14.40 1.59 -2.75
N THR A 7 -14.62 0.81 -1.69
CA THR A 7 -15.65 1.12 -0.69
C THR A 7 -15.12 1.90 0.51
N VAL A 8 -13.85 1.72 0.88
CA VAL A 8 -13.28 2.31 2.12
C VAL A 8 -12.11 3.23 1.82
N HIS A 9 -11.20 2.82 0.93
CA HIS A 9 -9.90 3.50 0.79
C HIS A 9 -9.87 4.55 -0.33
N TRP A 10 -10.81 4.50 -1.28
CA TRP A 10 -10.89 5.43 -2.41
C TRP A 10 -10.86 6.91 -1.99
N PRO A 11 -11.62 7.35 -0.97
CA PRO A 11 -11.63 8.77 -0.57
C PRO A 11 -10.29 9.26 -0.01
N ASN A 12 -9.43 8.35 0.47
CA ASN A 12 -8.13 8.72 1.04
C ASN A 12 -7.06 8.99 -0.05
N GLY A 13 -7.37 8.69 -1.31
CA GLY A 13 -6.44 8.81 -2.44
C GLY A 13 -5.56 7.58 -2.61
N TRP A 14 -4.46 7.74 -3.35
CA TRP A 14 -3.56 6.64 -3.69
C TRP A 14 -2.73 6.20 -2.49
N LEU A 15 -1.99 7.13 -1.89
CA LEU A 15 -0.88 6.82 -0.99
C LEU A 15 -1.33 6.14 0.31
N ALA A 16 -0.71 5.02 0.66
CA ALA A 16 -0.97 4.34 1.92
C ALA A 16 -0.32 5.08 3.11
N ILE A 17 0.88 5.63 2.91
CA ILE A 17 1.60 6.47 3.87
C ILE A 17 1.49 7.91 3.42
N ALA A 18 1.26 8.84 4.35
CA ALA A 18 1.21 10.26 4.04
C ALA A 18 2.62 10.81 3.75
N ASP A 19 2.99 10.82 2.47
CA ASP A 19 4.21 11.44 1.97
C ASP A 19 3.86 12.62 1.05
N GLY A 20 4.09 13.84 1.56
CA GLY A 20 3.83 15.08 0.83
C GLY A 20 4.78 15.35 -0.33
N SER A 21 5.90 14.63 -0.43
CA SER A 21 6.83 14.74 -1.57
C SER A 21 6.39 13.93 -2.80
N SER A 22 5.42 13.03 -2.61
CA SER A 22 4.90 12.20 -3.68
C SER A 22 4.04 13.01 -4.65
N TRP A 23 4.24 12.77 -5.95
CA TRP A 23 3.40 13.29 -7.03
C TRP A 23 1.90 12.90 -6.94
N LEU A 24 1.55 11.92 -6.11
CA LEU A 24 0.17 11.50 -5.84
C LEU A 24 -0.38 12.04 -4.50
N ALA A 25 0.32 13.00 -3.89
CA ALA A 25 -0.12 13.64 -2.67
C ALA A 25 -1.39 14.47 -2.91
N ASN A 26 -2.40 14.26 -2.07
CA ASN A 26 -3.59 15.10 -1.99
C ASN A 26 -3.50 16.04 -0.77
N GLU A 27 -4.47 16.93 -0.63
CA GLU A 27 -4.53 17.90 0.49
C GLU A 27 -4.40 17.23 1.86
N ARG A 28 -5.08 16.09 2.05
CA ARG A 28 -5.00 15.29 3.29
C ARG A 28 -3.58 14.81 3.60
N VAL A 29 -2.84 14.37 2.58
CA VAL A 29 -1.45 13.92 2.71
C VAL A 29 -0.52 15.09 3.04
N LEU A 30 -0.75 16.27 2.42
CA LEU A 30 0.01 17.48 2.72
C LEU A 30 -0.20 17.92 4.17
N GLU A 31 -1.45 18.00 4.64
CA GLU A 31 -1.77 18.34 6.03
C GLU A 31 -1.22 17.33 7.05
N ALA A 32 -1.12 16.05 6.67
CA ALA A 32 -0.56 15.03 7.53
C ALA A 32 0.94 15.24 7.78
N GLY A 33 1.66 15.91 6.88
CA GLY A 33 3.06 16.30 7.07
C GLY A 33 3.24 17.23 8.27
N ASP A 34 2.47 18.33 8.32
CA ASP A 34 2.52 19.29 9.43
C ASP A 34 2.12 18.65 10.76
N LYS A 35 1.08 17.81 10.74
CA LYS A 35 0.61 17.05 11.91
C LYS A 35 1.69 16.08 12.41
N LEU A 36 2.39 15.40 11.50
CA LEU A 36 3.48 14.49 11.85
C LEU A 36 4.67 15.25 12.44
N ALA A 37 5.03 16.41 11.88
CA ALA A 37 6.10 17.25 12.43
C ALA A 37 5.78 17.65 13.87
N LYS A 38 4.56 18.17 14.11
CA LYS A 38 4.17 18.57 15.47
C LYS A 38 4.11 17.40 16.45
N ALA A 39 3.66 16.22 16.00
CA ALA A 39 3.67 15.02 16.81
C ALA A 39 5.11 14.61 17.19
N LYS A 40 6.06 14.70 16.24
CA LYS A 40 7.47 14.41 16.52
C LYS A 40 8.05 15.39 17.54
N ASP A 41 7.77 16.68 17.43
CA ASP A 41 8.24 17.68 18.42
C ASP A 41 7.78 17.33 19.83
N ILE A 42 6.49 17.02 20.00
CA ILE A 42 5.90 16.66 21.30
C ILE A 42 6.55 15.39 21.86
N LEU A 43 6.78 14.38 21.02
CA LEU A 43 7.41 13.13 21.44
C LEU A 43 8.90 13.28 21.76
N GLN A 44 9.58 14.24 21.13
CA GLN A 44 10.96 14.61 21.45
C GLN A 44 11.04 15.37 22.79
N GLU A 45 10.08 16.25 23.08
CA GLU A 45 10.06 17.05 24.31
C GLU A 45 9.59 16.26 25.54
N HIS A 46 8.63 15.35 25.36
CA HIS A 46 7.94 14.70 26.48
C HIS A 46 8.08 13.17 26.52
N GLY A 47 8.74 12.55 25.55
CA GLY A 47 8.88 11.10 25.43
C GLY A 47 10.33 10.62 25.43
N ASN A 48 10.52 9.31 25.52
CA ASN A 48 11.80 8.67 25.21
C ASN A 48 11.88 8.44 23.69
N TYR A 49 12.28 9.47 22.95
CA TYR A 49 12.25 9.46 21.49
C TYR A 49 13.11 8.34 20.86
N ASP A 50 14.29 8.07 21.43
CA ASP A 50 15.18 7.01 20.95
C ASP A 50 14.53 5.63 21.09
N TRP A 51 13.88 5.36 22.22
CA TRP A 51 13.13 4.12 22.40
C TRP A 51 11.93 4.04 21.45
N LEU A 52 11.17 5.14 21.32
CA LEU A 52 9.98 5.23 20.46
C LEU A 52 10.29 5.02 18.98
N THR A 53 11.49 5.41 18.54
CA THR A 53 11.92 5.30 17.13
C THR A 53 12.88 4.14 16.87
N SER A 54 13.18 3.32 17.89
CA SER A 54 14.09 2.17 17.78
C SER A 54 13.68 1.12 16.74
N SER A 55 12.38 1.05 16.42
CA SER A 55 11.80 0.12 15.44
C SER A 55 11.51 0.77 14.08
N GLY A 56 11.81 2.06 13.92
CA GLY A 56 11.59 2.80 12.68
C GLY A 56 11.08 4.23 12.90
N ASN A 57 11.00 4.98 11.79
CA ASN A 57 10.52 6.36 11.82
C ASN A 57 8.99 6.40 11.98
N LEU A 58 8.51 7.43 12.69
CA LEU A 58 7.08 7.70 12.81
C LEU A 58 6.53 8.22 11.48
N VAL A 59 5.42 7.63 11.06
CA VAL A 59 4.69 7.96 9.84
C VAL A 59 3.20 8.07 10.13
N VAL A 60 2.50 8.89 9.35
CA VAL A 60 1.03 8.92 9.37
C VAL A 60 0.52 7.96 8.31
N LEU A 61 -0.25 6.96 8.74
CA LEU A 61 -0.92 6.03 7.85
C LEU A 61 -2.15 6.71 7.23
N ASN A 62 -2.08 7.02 5.94
CA ASN A 62 -3.17 7.66 5.20
C ASN A 62 -4.28 6.67 4.80
N ASN A 63 -3.96 5.37 4.72
CA ASN A 63 -4.89 4.31 4.31
C ASN A 63 -5.47 4.52 2.89
N GLY A 64 -4.63 4.95 1.94
CA GLY A 64 -4.97 4.98 0.52
C GLY A 64 -5.01 3.61 -0.15
N ILE A 65 -5.41 3.60 -1.42
CA ILE A 65 -5.66 2.36 -2.19
C ILE A 65 -4.40 1.61 -2.63
N GLU A 66 -3.21 2.21 -2.50
CA GLU A 66 -1.92 1.68 -2.97
C GLU A 66 -1.69 0.21 -2.61
N PHE A 67 -1.85 -0.16 -1.35
CA PHE A 67 -1.68 -1.55 -0.93
C PHE A 67 -2.73 -2.47 -1.53
N ALA A 68 -4.00 -2.06 -1.54
CA ALA A 68 -5.06 -2.88 -2.10
C ALA A 68 -4.84 -3.17 -3.59
N ILE A 69 -4.43 -2.17 -4.37
CA ILE A 69 -4.13 -2.34 -5.79
C ILE A 69 -2.86 -3.17 -6.00
N THR A 70 -1.80 -2.92 -5.22
CA THR A 70 -0.55 -3.69 -5.31
C THR A 70 -0.77 -5.17 -5.02
N TYR A 71 -1.49 -5.50 -3.93
CA TYR A 71 -1.85 -6.88 -3.60
C TYR A 71 -2.76 -7.52 -4.65
N PHE A 72 -3.68 -6.74 -5.23
CA PHE A 72 -4.53 -7.23 -6.31
C PHE A 72 -3.72 -7.59 -7.57
N ILE A 73 -2.75 -6.75 -7.96
CA ILE A 73 -1.86 -7.03 -9.08
C ILE A 73 -1.00 -8.26 -8.81
N MET A 74 -0.43 -8.40 -7.61
CA MET A 74 0.34 -9.59 -7.25
C MET A 74 -0.52 -10.86 -7.30
N LEU A 75 -1.78 -10.79 -6.88
CA LEU A 75 -2.73 -11.90 -7.03
C LEU A 75 -2.95 -12.27 -8.51
N LEU A 76 -3.12 -11.29 -9.39
CA LEU A 76 -3.25 -11.53 -10.84
C LEU A 76 -1.98 -12.18 -11.42
N ALA A 77 -0.80 -11.75 -10.97
CA ALA A 77 0.46 -12.35 -11.41
C ALA A 77 0.56 -13.84 -11.05
N LEU A 78 0.04 -14.25 -9.88
CA LEU A 78 0.02 -15.66 -9.48
C LEU A 78 -0.83 -16.56 -10.41
N PHE A 79 -1.83 -16.00 -11.09
CA PHE A 79 -2.63 -16.77 -12.05
C PHE A 79 -1.83 -17.29 -13.24
N THR A 80 -0.73 -16.65 -13.61
CA THR A 80 0.16 -17.11 -14.69
C THR A 80 1.46 -17.67 -14.13
N LEU A 81 2.11 -16.95 -13.21
CA LEU A 81 3.44 -17.28 -12.70
C LEU A 81 3.45 -18.32 -11.56
N GLY A 82 2.32 -18.55 -10.88
CA GLY A 82 2.31 -19.29 -9.62
C GLY A 82 2.11 -20.80 -9.73
N GLY A 83 1.10 -21.23 -10.50
CA GLY A 83 0.58 -22.60 -10.49
C GLY A 83 1.25 -23.62 -11.42
N GLY A 84 2.09 -23.15 -12.35
CA GLY A 84 2.66 -23.91 -13.45
C GLY A 84 1.65 -24.84 -14.11
N ARG A 85 2.05 -26.09 -14.34
CA ARG A 85 1.22 -27.12 -15.00
C ARG A 85 -0.02 -27.57 -14.22
N TYR A 86 -0.15 -27.18 -12.96
CA TYR A 86 -1.21 -27.68 -12.08
C TYR A 86 -2.38 -26.71 -11.97
N THR A 87 -2.09 -25.42 -11.78
CA THR A 87 -3.14 -24.42 -11.51
C THR A 87 -2.95 -23.11 -12.27
N SER A 88 -1.89 -22.91 -13.04
CA SER A 88 -1.76 -21.66 -13.81
C SER A 88 -2.74 -21.63 -14.99
N LEU A 89 -3.36 -20.47 -15.18
CA LEU A 89 -4.33 -20.18 -16.23
C LEU A 89 -3.70 -20.26 -17.63
N ASP A 90 -2.47 -19.79 -17.80
CA ASP A 90 -1.74 -19.84 -19.08
C ASP A 90 -1.55 -21.28 -19.56
N TYR A 91 -1.13 -22.19 -18.67
CA TYR A 91 -0.97 -23.61 -18.99
C TYR A 91 -2.30 -24.28 -19.33
N VAL A 92 -3.35 -24.04 -18.54
CA VAL A 92 -4.68 -24.62 -18.78
C VAL A 92 -5.27 -24.15 -20.10
N ILE A 93 -5.11 -22.87 -20.43
CA ILE A 93 -5.56 -22.29 -21.70
C ILE A 93 -4.74 -22.86 -22.86
N ALA A 94 -3.41 -22.88 -22.77
CA ALA A 94 -2.54 -23.41 -23.81
C ALA A 94 -2.84 -24.88 -24.13
N LYS A 95 -3.04 -25.71 -23.09
CA LYS A 95 -3.45 -27.11 -23.24
C LYS A 95 -4.83 -27.26 -23.88
N ARG A 96 -5.79 -26.40 -23.54
CA ARG A 96 -7.16 -26.45 -24.09
C ARG A 96 -7.20 -26.09 -25.58
N PHE A 97 -6.35 -25.18 -26.03
CA PHE A 97 -6.28 -24.75 -27.43
C PHE A 97 -5.19 -25.46 -28.24
N GLY A 98 -4.53 -26.48 -27.68
CA GLY A 98 -3.54 -27.30 -28.38
C GLY A 98 -2.25 -26.57 -28.76
N VAL A 99 -1.92 -25.50 -28.03
CA VAL A 99 -0.67 -24.75 -28.19
C VAL A 99 0.51 -25.48 -27.54
N ILE A 100 0.21 -26.34 -26.54
CA ILE A 100 1.12 -27.28 -25.85
C ILE A 100 0.44 -28.62 -25.63
#